data_AF-A0A2W1JZL4-F1
#
_entry.id   AF-A0A2W1JZL4-F1
#
_cell.length_a   1.000
_cell.length_b   1.000
_cell.length_c   1.000
_cell.angle_alpha   90.00
_cell.angle_beta   90.00
_cell.angle_gamma   90.00
#
_symmetry.space_group_name_H-M   'P 1'
#
loop_
_entity.id
_entity.type
_entity.pdbx_description
1 polymer ?
#
loop_
_entity_poly.entity_id
_entity_poly.type
_entity_poly.pdbx_seq_one_letter_code
_entity_poly.pdbx_strand_id
1 'polypeptide(L)'
;MPDVPMFVLYAWAKIRRIPARQLWTETYYLPFWQTWTDLFHSIPLASVGVGVGILCQSHTLALLSGSAVLHSLLDLPVHHDDAHRHFFPFHHYRFISPVSYWDPRHHGYIVALVEILLVLIATLYLFPIVESVFVQGLFIAVNVLYIGVYLLMFVRRRLPNLFCQAALNRD
;
A
#
# COMPACT_ATOMS: atom_id res chain seq x y z
N MET A 1 -6.77 -11.51 0.20
CA MET A 1 -6.19 -10.22 -0.22
C MET A 1 -5.65 -9.54 1.03
N PRO A 2 -4.34 -9.25 1.11
CA PRO A 2 -3.69 -8.86 2.36
C PRO A 2 -4.30 -7.61 3.05
N ASP A 3 -4.75 -6.63 2.27
CA ASP A 3 -5.32 -5.37 2.79
C ASP A 3 -6.76 -5.43 3.33
N VAL A 4 -7.45 -6.57 3.24
CA VAL A 4 -8.84 -6.67 3.69
C VAL A 4 -9.04 -6.19 5.15
N PRO A 5 -8.19 -6.57 6.12
CA PRO A 5 -8.29 -6.05 7.49
C PRO A 5 -8.16 -4.52 7.56
N MET A 6 -7.35 -3.92 6.68
CA MET A 6 -7.17 -2.47 6.61
C MET A 6 -8.44 -1.76 6.16
N PHE A 7 -9.10 -2.26 5.11
CA PHE A 7 -10.38 -1.71 4.65
C PHE A 7 -11.47 -1.86 5.70
N VAL A 8 -11.53 -3.01 6.37
CA VAL A 8 -12.48 -3.27 7.46
C VAL A 8 -12.22 -2.32 8.64
N LEU A 9 -10.97 -2.15 9.06
CA LEU A 9 -10.55 -1.19 10.09
C LEU A 9 -10.99 0.23 9.72
N TYR A 10 -10.70 0.68 8.50
CA TYR A 10 -11.03 2.03 8.06
C TYR A 10 -12.55 2.26 8.03
N ALA A 11 -13.32 1.33 7.46
CA ALA A 11 -14.78 1.43 7.42
C ALA A 11 -15.39 1.46 8.84
N TRP A 12 -14.93 0.55 9.70
CA TRP A 12 -15.34 0.52 11.10
C TRP A 12 -15.01 1.83 11.82
N ALA A 13 -13.79 2.37 11.63
CA ALA A 13 -13.35 3.63 12.22
C ALA A 13 -14.20 4.82 11.74
N LYS A 14 -14.61 4.84 10.46
CA LYS A 14 -15.52 5.87 9.93
C LYS A 14 -16.91 5.80 10.54
N ILE A 15 -17.49 4.61 10.69
CA ILE A 15 -18.77 4.43 11.38
C ILE A 15 -18.68 4.91 12.83
N ARG A 16 -17.56 4.66 13.48
CA ARG A 16 -17.27 5.10 14.86
C ARG A 16 -16.79 6.56 14.97
N ARG A 17 -16.69 7.28 13.85
CA ARG A 17 -16.21 8.67 13.77
C ARG A 17 -14.84 8.89 14.43
N ILE A 18 -13.96 7.89 14.36
CA ILE A 18 -12.60 7.98 14.91
C ILE A 18 -11.79 8.96 14.05
N PRO A 19 -11.11 9.96 14.65
CA PRO A 19 -10.24 10.87 13.91
C PRO A 19 -9.11 10.13 13.20
N ALA A 20 -8.77 10.54 11.97
CA ALA A 20 -7.75 9.88 11.17
C ALA A 20 -6.38 9.80 11.88
N ARG A 21 -6.01 10.83 12.64
CA ARG A 21 -4.79 10.82 13.45
C ARG A 21 -4.78 9.65 14.42
N GLN A 22 -5.81 9.54 15.27
CA GLN A 22 -5.93 8.46 16.25
C GLN A 22 -5.98 7.07 15.57
N LEU A 23 -6.68 6.96 14.44
CA LEU A 23 -6.74 5.72 13.67
C LEU A 23 -5.33 5.22 13.31
N TRP A 24 -4.52 6.08 12.72
CA TRP A 24 -3.21 5.71 12.17
C TRP A 24 -2.07 5.73 13.18
N THR A 25 -2.22 6.37 14.34
CA THR A 25 -1.19 6.40 15.39
C THR A 25 -1.44 5.44 16.54
N GLU A 26 -2.69 5.04 16.79
CA GLU A 26 -3.05 4.23 17.96
C GLU A 26 -3.87 3.01 17.57
N THR A 27 -5.05 3.22 16.97
CA THR A 27 -6.03 2.15 16.72
C THR A 27 -5.45 1.06 15.83
N TYR A 28 -4.73 1.43 14.77
CA TYR A 28 -4.06 0.50 13.86
C TYR A 28 -3.04 -0.42 14.56
N TYR A 29 -2.39 0.07 15.62
CA TYR A 29 -1.37 -0.66 16.38
C TYR A 29 -1.93 -1.53 17.50
N LEU A 30 -3.25 -1.53 17.71
CA LEU A 30 -3.87 -2.41 18.70
C LEU A 30 -3.63 -3.89 18.34
N PRO A 31 -3.39 -4.78 19.32
CA PRO A 31 -3.07 -6.19 19.07
C PRO A 31 -4.09 -6.91 18.20
N PHE A 32 -5.37 -6.58 18.34
CA PHE A 32 -6.45 -7.16 17.52
C PHE A 32 -6.24 -6.86 16.03
N TRP A 33 -6.08 -5.59 15.67
CA TRP A 33 -5.92 -5.18 14.27
C TRP A 33 -4.61 -5.67 13.70
N GLN A 34 -3.51 -5.53 14.45
CA GLN A 34 -2.20 -6.06 14.02
C GLN A 34 -2.24 -7.57 13.77
N THR A 35 -2.90 -8.35 14.64
CA THR A 35 -2.99 -9.81 14.44
C THR A 35 -3.73 -10.19 13.17
N TRP A 36 -4.84 -9.52 12.86
CA TRP A 36 -5.57 -9.75 11.61
C TRP A 36 -4.77 -9.31 10.39
N THR A 37 -4.14 -8.15 10.44
CA THR A 37 -3.26 -7.67 9.36
C THR A 37 -2.11 -8.64 9.11
N ASP A 38 -1.42 -9.10 10.16
CA ASP A 38 -0.31 -10.04 10.05
C ASP A 38 -0.73 -11.42 9.54
N LEU A 39 -1.93 -11.91 9.90
CA LEU A 39 -2.48 -13.15 9.35
C LEU A 39 -2.70 -13.05 7.83
N PHE A 40 -3.21 -11.90 7.37
CA PHE A 40 -3.50 -11.67 5.96
C PHE A 40 -2.23 -11.38 5.12
N HIS A 41 -1.14 -10.93 5.76
CA HIS A 41 0.19 -10.73 5.17
C HIS A 41 1.15 -11.91 5.42
N SER A 42 0.62 -13.05 5.90
CA SER A 42 1.41 -14.24 6.16
C SER A 42 1.79 -14.96 4.86
N ILE A 43 3.07 -14.89 4.50
CA ILE A 43 3.62 -15.61 3.35
C ILE A 43 3.49 -17.14 3.54
N PRO A 44 3.78 -17.73 4.71
CA PRO A 44 3.58 -19.16 4.93
C PRO A 44 2.13 -19.59 4.75
N LEU A 45 1.16 -18.87 5.34
CA LEU A 45 -0.26 -19.24 5.22
C LEU A 45 -0.76 -19.07 3.78
N ALA A 46 -0.38 -17.99 3.10
CA ALA A 46 -0.74 -17.78 1.70
C ALA A 46 -0.12 -18.86 0.79
N SER A 47 1.12 -19.29 1.06
CA SER A 47 1.79 -20.37 0.33
C SER A 47 1.11 -21.72 0.53
N VAL A 48 0.64 -22.02 1.74
CA VAL A 48 -0.23 -23.19 1.99
C VAL A 48 -1.53 -23.07 1.18
N GLY A 49 -2.14 -21.90 1.12
CA GLY A 49 -3.32 -21.63 0.29
C GLY A 49 -3.08 -21.91 -1.20
N VAL A 50 -1.90 -21.55 -1.73
CA VAL A 50 -1.50 -21.92 -3.10
C VAL A 50 -1.43 -23.43 -3.26
N GLY A 51 -0.75 -24.13 -2.35
CA GLY A 51 -0.62 -25.59 -2.38
C GLY A 51 -1.98 -26.31 -2.34
N VAL A 52 -2.87 -25.90 -1.42
CA VAL A 52 -4.24 -26.43 -1.32
C VAL A 52 -5.03 -26.13 -2.59
N GLY A 53 -4.92 -24.92 -3.15
CA GLY A 53 -5.58 -24.56 -4.41
C GLY A 53 -5.16 -25.47 -5.57
N ILE A 54 -3.86 -25.77 -5.68
CA ILE A 54 -3.33 -26.69 -6.70
C ILE A 54 -3.83 -28.12 -6.46
N LEU A 55 -3.73 -28.62 -5.23
CA LEU A 55 -4.14 -29.99 -4.89
C LEU A 55 -5.64 -30.23 -5.09
N CYS A 56 -6.47 -29.22 -4.80
CA CYS A 56 -7.92 -29.27 -5.00
C CYS A 56 -8.35 -28.83 -6.41
N GLN A 57 -7.41 -28.59 -7.34
CA GLN A 57 -7.68 -28.08 -8.69
C GLN A 57 -8.52 -26.78 -8.72
N SER A 58 -8.44 -25.98 -7.65
CA SER A 58 -9.11 -24.68 -7.55
C SER A 58 -8.17 -23.57 -8.02
N HIS A 59 -8.30 -23.20 -9.29
CA HIS A 59 -7.55 -22.08 -9.88
C HIS A 59 -7.78 -20.78 -9.12
N THR A 60 -9.02 -20.51 -8.70
CA THR A 60 -9.36 -19.29 -7.95
C THR A 60 -8.61 -19.21 -6.63
N LEU A 61 -8.57 -20.30 -5.85
CA LEU A 61 -7.86 -20.31 -4.57
C LEU A 61 -6.34 -20.15 -4.77
N ALA A 62 -5.79 -20.86 -5.77
CA ALA A 62 -4.37 -20.78 -6.08
C ALA A 62 -3.96 -19.36 -6.51
N LEU A 63 -4.75 -18.73 -7.40
CA LEU A 63 -4.48 -17.37 -7.89
C LEU A 63 -4.65 -16.31 -6.79
N LEU A 64 -5.72 -16.39 -5.99
CA LEU A 64 -5.93 -15.46 -4.87
C LEU A 64 -4.82 -15.56 -3.83
N SER A 65 -4.40 -16.78 -3.51
CA SER A 65 -3.32 -17.02 -2.54
C SER A 65 -1.96 -16.61 -3.10
N GLY A 66 -1.70 -16.90 -4.37
CA GLY A 66 -0.47 -16.50 -5.06
C GLY A 66 -0.34 -14.98 -5.18
N SER A 67 -1.45 -14.30 -5.47
CA SER A 67 -1.52 -12.83 -5.42
C SER A 67 -1.21 -12.30 -4.02
N ALA A 68 -1.69 -12.95 -2.95
CA ALA A 68 -1.37 -12.54 -1.58
C ALA A 68 0.12 -12.72 -1.25
N VAL A 69 0.75 -13.81 -1.72
CA VAL A 69 2.21 -14.00 -1.60
C VAL A 69 2.97 -12.88 -2.30
N LEU A 70 2.64 -12.60 -3.57
CA LEU A 70 3.31 -11.56 -4.36
C LEU A 70 3.14 -10.18 -3.73
N HIS A 71 1.95 -9.86 -3.24
CA HIS A 71 1.68 -8.60 -2.55
C HIS A 71 2.57 -8.48 -1.30
N SER A 72 2.58 -9.49 -0.41
CA SER A 72 3.44 -9.45 0.78
C SER A 72 4.94 -9.39 0.47
N LEU A 73 5.38 -9.92 -0.68
CA LEU A 73 6.77 -9.78 -1.12
C LEU A 73 7.10 -8.36 -1.60
N LEU A 74 6.14 -7.66 -2.22
CA LEU A 74 6.29 -6.27 -2.64
C LEU A 74 6.22 -5.30 -1.45
N ASP A 75 5.49 -5.66 -0.40
CA ASP A 75 5.40 -4.90 0.84
C ASP A 75 6.70 -4.95 1.64
N LEU A 76 7.32 -6.13 1.76
CA LEU A 76 8.56 -6.34 2.53
C LEU A 76 9.57 -5.18 2.42
N PRO A 77 10.01 -4.74 1.22
CA PRO A 77 11.01 -3.68 1.09
C PRO A 77 10.49 -2.25 1.35
N VAL A 78 9.20 -2.03 1.59
CA VAL A 78 8.61 -0.68 1.66
C VAL A 78 7.86 -0.37 2.95
N HIS A 79 7.97 -1.19 4.00
CA HIS A 79 7.48 -0.85 5.33
C HIS A 79 8.61 -0.67 6.34
N HIS A 80 8.67 0.51 6.97
CA HIS A 80 9.63 0.85 8.02
C HIS A 80 8.98 0.70 9.40
N ASP A 81 8.15 1.67 9.81
CA ASP A 81 7.53 1.73 11.14
C ASP A 81 6.31 0.81 11.28
N ASP A 82 5.66 0.51 10.16
CA ASP A 82 4.42 -0.25 10.07
C ASP A 82 4.63 -1.68 9.54
N ALA A 83 5.87 -2.18 9.59
CA ALA A 83 6.25 -3.50 9.08
C ALA A 83 5.43 -4.66 9.67
N HIS A 84 4.97 -5.54 8.78
CA HIS A 84 4.18 -6.72 9.12
C HIS A 84 5.04 -7.91 9.56
N ARG A 85 4.44 -8.80 10.35
CA ARG A 85 5.02 -10.11 10.68
C ARG A 85 4.73 -11.11 9.56
N HIS A 86 5.43 -11.02 8.44
CA HIS A 86 5.17 -11.84 7.25
C HIS A 86 5.30 -13.36 7.46
N PHE A 87 5.93 -13.81 8.54
CA PHE A 87 6.08 -15.23 8.91
C PHE A 87 5.13 -15.68 10.03
N PHE A 88 4.19 -14.83 10.45
CA PHE A 88 3.16 -15.18 11.42
C PHE A 88 2.27 -16.33 10.90
N PRO A 89 1.78 -17.28 11.71
CA PRO A 89 1.94 -17.40 13.16
C PRO A 89 3.23 -18.13 13.58
N PHE A 90 4.08 -18.55 12.65
CA PHE A 90 5.26 -19.35 12.95
C PHE A 90 6.42 -18.55 13.51
N HIS A 91 6.54 -17.28 13.11
CA HIS A 91 7.58 -16.38 13.60
C HIS A 91 7.09 -14.93 13.68
N HIS A 92 7.61 -14.17 14.65
CA HIS A 92 7.21 -12.78 14.90
C HIS A 92 8.16 -11.73 14.30
N TYR A 93 9.11 -12.16 13.46
CA TYR A 93 10.05 -11.25 12.80
C TYR A 93 9.33 -10.23 11.94
N ARG A 94 9.80 -8.99 12.03
CA ARG A 94 9.44 -7.87 11.17
C ARG A 94 10.70 -7.43 10.44
N PHE A 95 10.62 -7.35 9.12
CA PHE A 95 11.69 -6.73 8.35
C PHE A 95 11.48 -5.21 8.39
N ILE A 96 12.35 -4.51 9.13
CA ILE A 96 12.33 -3.05 9.18
C ILE A 96 13.11 -2.54 7.97
N SER A 97 12.38 -2.19 6.91
CA SER A 97 13.01 -1.68 5.69
C SER A 97 13.57 -0.27 5.92
N PRO A 98 14.76 0.08 5.37
CA PRO A 98 15.25 1.47 5.37
C PRO A 98 14.40 2.42 4.51
N VAL A 99 13.47 1.88 3.73
CA VAL A 99 12.58 2.60 2.82
C VAL A 99 11.13 2.36 3.23
N SER A 100 10.31 3.41 3.17
CA SER A 100 8.88 3.38 3.43
C SER A 100 8.12 3.82 2.18
N TYR A 101 6.97 3.21 1.87
CA TYR A 101 6.10 3.68 0.78
C TYR A 101 5.38 4.99 1.10
N TRP A 102 5.23 5.33 2.38
CA TRP A 102 4.42 6.47 2.82
C TRP A 102 5.21 7.54 3.59
N ASP A 103 6.26 7.17 4.33
CA ASP A 103 7.01 8.12 5.15
C ASP A 103 8.06 8.90 4.34
N PRO A 104 7.94 10.23 4.20
CA PRO A 104 8.94 11.07 3.56
C PRO A 104 10.36 10.98 4.14
N ARG A 105 10.50 10.67 5.44
CA ARG A 105 11.80 10.54 6.11
C ARG A 105 12.54 9.29 5.68
N HIS A 106 11.81 8.31 5.17
CA HIS A 106 12.32 7.02 4.68
C HIS A 106 12.03 6.88 3.18
N HIS A 107 12.30 7.92 2.38
CA HIS A 107 12.20 7.90 0.92
C HIS A 107 10.80 7.69 0.31
N GLY A 108 9.71 7.90 1.06
CA GLY A 108 8.33 7.69 0.58
C GLY A 108 7.96 8.40 -0.72
N TYR A 109 8.48 9.60 -0.99
CA TYR A 109 8.24 10.26 -2.28
C TYR A 109 8.91 9.57 -3.46
N ILE A 110 10.09 8.97 -3.25
CA ILE A 110 10.79 8.23 -4.30
C ILE A 110 10.02 6.94 -4.59
N VAL A 111 9.57 6.23 -3.54
CA VAL A 111 8.76 5.02 -3.70
C VAL A 111 7.45 5.33 -4.42
N ALA A 112 6.73 6.37 -3.98
CA ALA A 112 5.50 6.79 -4.65
C ALA A 112 5.73 7.16 -6.13
N LEU A 113 6.85 7.81 -6.46
CA LEU A 113 7.20 8.09 -7.86
C LEU A 113 7.46 6.80 -8.65
N VAL A 114 8.20 5.85 -8.08
CA VAL A 114 8.45 4.54 -8.70
C VAL A 114 7.13 3.81 -8.93
N GLU A 115 6.23 3.78 -7.94
CA GLU A 115 4.90 3.19 -8.04
C GLU A 115 4.08 3.82 -9.18
N ILE A 116 4.05 5.15 -9.27
CA ILE A 116 3.37 5.88 -10.36
C ILE A 116 3.93 5.47 -11.72
N LEU A 117 5.26 5.39 -11.86
CA LEU A 117 5.89 4.98 -13.11
C LEU A 117 5.54 3.53 -13.47
N LEU A 118 5.51 2.63 -12.49
CA LEU A 118 5.10 1.24 -12.71
C LEU A 118 3.64 1.14 -13.18
N VAL A 119 2.72 1.86 -12.52
CA VAL A 119 1.30 1.91 -12.92
C VAL A 119 1.14 2.51 -14.32
N LEU A 120 1.89 3.56 -14.64
CA LEU A 120 1.87 4.19 -15.96
C LEU A 120 2.41 3.25 -17.04
N ILE A 121 3.55 2.59 -16.81
CA ILE A 121 4.13 1.62 -17.75
C ILE A 121 3.17 0.46 -17.98
N ALA A 122 2.61 -0.11 -16.90
CA ALA A 122 1.62 -1.18 -16.99
C ALA A 122 0.39 -0.73 -17.77
N THR A 123 -0.08 0.50 -17.53
CA THR A 123 -1.19 1.10 -18.28
C THR A 123 -0.85 1.21 -19.76
N LEU A 124 0.28 1.81 -20.14
CA LEU A 124 0.68 1.98 -21.53
C LEU A 124 0.84 0.65 -22.27
N TYR A 125 1.32 -0.38 -21.57
CA TYR A 125 1.44 -1.74 -22.11
C TYR A 125 0.08 -2.40 -22.34
N LEU A 126 -0.86 -2.27 -21.38
CA LEU A 126 -2.19 -2.89 -21.46
C LEU A 126 -3.18 -2.10 -22.31
N PHE A 127 -3.00 -0.79 -22.44
CA PHE A 127 -3.93 0.11 -23.14
C PHE A 127 -4.29 -0.35 -24.57
N PRO A 128 -3.33 -0.73 -25.45
CA PRO A 128 -3.66 -1.20 -26.80
C PRO A 128 -4.28 -2.60 -26.83
N ILE A 129 -4.17 -3.37 -25.75
CA ILE A 129 -4.70 -4.74 -25.65
C ILE A 129 -6.19 -4.72 -25.25
N VAL A 130 -6.61 -3.69 -24.51
CA VAL A 130 -7.96 -3.58 -23.99
C VAL A 130 -8.88 -2.89 -24.99
N GLU A 131 -9.90 -3.61 -25.46
CA GLU A 131 -10.89 -3.08 -26.41
C GLU A 131 -11.97 -2.20 -25.74
N SER A 132 -12.20 -2.39 -24.44
CA SER A 132 -13.27 -1.68 -23.72
C SER A 132 -12.87 -0.24 -23.39
N VAL A 133 -13.57 0.73 -24.00
CA VAL A 133 -13.43 2.17 -23.74
C VAL A 133 -13.67 2.51 -22.26
N PHE A 134 -14.55 1.79 -21.58
CA PHE A 134 -14.78 1.96 -20.15
C PHE A 134 -13.53 1.63 -19.32
N VAL A 135 -12.88 0.50 -19.63
CA VAL A 135 -11.65 0.08 -18.92
C VAL A 135 -10.49 1.00 -19.26
N GLN A 136 -10.37 1.45 -20.51
CA GLN A 136 -9.40 2.48 -20.90
C GLN A 136 -9.63 3.80 -20.13
N GLY A 137 -10.88 4.21 -19.97
CA GLY A 137 -11.25 5.37 -19.15
C GLY A 137 -10.84 5.20 -17.69
N LEU A 138 -11.01 4.00 -17.12
CA LEU A 138 -10.57 3.69 -15.76
C LEU A 138 -9.03 3.77 -15.62
N PHE A 139 -8.28 3.25 -16.59
CA PHE A 139 -6.82 3.39 -16.61
C PHE A 139 -6.38 4.85 -16.59
N ILE A 140 -6.99 5.71 -17.42
CA ILE A 140 -6.70 7.15 -17.43
C ILE A 140 -7.03 7.76 -16.07
N ALA A 141 -8.21 7.47 -15.51
CA ALA A 141 -8.64 8.01 -14.23
C ALA A 141 -7.69 7.65 -13.08
N VAL A 142 -7.22 6.40 -13.01
CA VAL A 142 -6.26 5.94 -12.00
C VAL A 142 -4.94 6.70 -12.12
N ASN A 143 -4.38 6.82 -13.33
CA ASN A 143 -3.13 7.55 -13.55
C ASN A 143 -3.25 9.03 -13.18
N VAL A 144 -4.35 9.68 -13.59
CA VAL A 144 -4.64 11.08 -13.23
C VAL A 144 -4.73 11.25 -11.72
N LEU A 145 -5.42 10.34 -11.02
CA LEU A 145 -5.53 10.36 -9.57
C LEU A 145 -4.15 10.24 -8.90
N TYR A 146 -3.36 9.24 -9.31
CA TYR A 146 -2.03 8.97 -8.77
C TYR A 146 -1.09 10.16 -8.94
N ILE A 147 -0.98 10.68 -10.17
CA ILE A 147 -0.15 11.84 -10.49
C ILE A 147 -0.65 13.09 -9.74
N GLY A 148 -1.97 13.32 -9.71
CA GLY A 148 -2.57 14.48 -9.05
C GLY A 148 -2.32 14.49 -7.54
N VAL A 149 -2.49 13.34 -6.87
CA VAL A 149 -2.20 13.19 -5.43
C VAL A 149 -0.72 13.43 -5.15
N TYR A 150 0.17 12.84 -5.96
CA TYR A 150 1.62 13.03 -5.82
C TYR A 150 2.02 14.50 -5.95
N LEU A 151 1.53 15.19 -6.98
CA LEU A 151 1.79 16.61 -7.20
C LEU A 151 1.25 17.45 -6.03
N LEU A 152 0.05 17.16 -5.52
CA LEU A 152 -0.51 17.86 -4.36
C LEU A 152 0.36 17.68 -3.11
N MET A 153 0.81 16.45 -2.83
CA MET A 153 1.69 16.16 -1.70
C MET A 153 3.05 16.85 -1.85
N PHE A 154 3.61 16.86 -3.05
CA PHE A 154 4.88 17.51 -3.37
C PHE A 154 4.81 19.04 -3.23
N VAL A 155 3.76 19.66 -3.77
CA VAL A 155 3.54 21.11 -3.69
C VAL A 155 3.28 21.56 -2.25
N ARG A 156 2.42 20.86 -1.49
CA ARG A 156 2.14 21.16 -0.08
C ARG A 156 3.41 21.14 0.79
N ARG A 157 4.39 20.31 0.46
CA ARG A 157 5.70 20.29 1.15
C ARG A 157 6.57 21.50 0.81
N ARG A 158 6.52 22.04 -0.41
CA ARG A 158 7.36 23.16 -0.85
C ARG A 158 6.83 24.53 -0.43
N LEU A 159 5.52 24.68 -0.26
CA LEU A 159 4.90 25.95 0.16
C LEU A 159 5.35 26.47 1.54
N PRO A 160 5.51 25.67 2.61
CA PRO A 160 6.03 26.18 3.88
C PRO A 160 7.47 26.73 3.78
N ASN A 161 8.26 26.28 2.80
CA ASN A 161 9.62 26.80 2.57
C ASN A 161 9.64 28.12 1.79
N LEU A 162 8.63 28.38 0.95
CA LEU A 162 8.55 29.62 0.15
C LEU A 162 8.21 30.86 0.99
N PHE A 163 7.37 30.71 2.03
CA PHE A 163 7.05 31.82 2.94
C PHE A 163 8.15 32.09 3.98
N CYS A 164 8.96 31.07 4.33
CA CYS A 164 10.09 31.25 5.24
C CYS A 164 11.31 31.89 4.54
N GLN A 165 11.59 31.52 3.28
CA GLN A 165 12.67 32.14 2.50
C GLN A 165 12.39 33.58 2.08
N ALA A 166 11.12 33.95 1.84
CA ALA A 166 10.75 35.33 1.52
C ALA A 166 10.91 36.30 2.73
N ALA A 167 10.96 35.77 3.96
CA ALA A 167 11.16 36.55 5.18
C ALA A 167 12.64 36.78 5.52
N LEU A 168 13.55 35.95 5.01
CA LEU A 168 15.01 36.03 5.28
C LEU A 168 15.81 36.83 4.23
N ASN A 169 15.17 37.25 3.14
CA ASN A 169 15.78 38.10 2.09
C ASN A 169 15.29 39.56 2.15
N ARG A 170 14.84 40.04 3.32
CA ARG A 170 14.40 41.42 3.56
C ARG A 170 15.25 42.16 4.61
N ASP A 171 16.51 41.78 4.73
CA ASP A 171 17.54 42.55 5.43
C ASP A 171 18.60 43.01 4.40
#